data_AF-A0A538L819-F1
#
_entry.id   AF-A0A538L819-F1
#
_cell.length_a   1.000
_cell.length_b   1.000
_cell.length_c   1.000
_cell.angle_alpha   90.00
_cell.angle_beta   90.00
_cell.angle_gamma   90.00
#
_symmetry.space_group_name_H-M   'P 1'
#
loop_
_entity.id
_entity.type
_entity.pdbx_description
1 polymer ?
#
loop_
_entity_poly.entity_id
_entity_poly.type
_entity_poly.pdbx_seq_one_letter_code
_entity_poly.pdbx_strand_id
1 'polypeptide(L)'
;YFTVAKQRRVVFAGKLQPWVSGKDVVLALLARWGAKQSGGMSVEFVDRDRQLPMSYRNTIANMMAEGEALNGIFAPDDTTYAWYREKGMTDRA
;
A
#
# COMPACT_ATOMS: atom_id res chain seq x y z
N TYR A 1 -8.44 -21.11 -13.26
CA TYR A 1 -9.26 -19.94 -13.59
C TYR A 1 -9.51 -19.16 -12.32
N PHE A 2 -9.45 -17.83 -12.34
CA PHE A 2 -9.76 -16.98 -11.19
C PHE A 2 -10.83 -15.95 -11.58
N THR A 3 -11.68 -15.60 -10.63
CA THR A 3 -12.64 -14.50 -10.78
C THR A 3 -11.91 -13.18 -10.62
N VAL A 4 -12.09 -12.26 -11.56
CA VAL A 4 -11.52 -10.90 -11.45
C VAL A 4 -12.09 -10.22 -10.21
N ALA A 5 -11.22 -9.82 -9.28
CA ALA A 5 -11.66 -9.14 -8.07
C ALA A 5 -12.20 -7.74 -8.38
N LYS A 6 -13.22 -7.32 -7.62
CA LYS A 6 -13.65 -5.92 -7.60
C LYS A 6 -12.51 -5.05 -7.07
N GLN A 7 -12.44 -3.82 -7.56
CA GLN A 7 -11.38 -2.88 -7.22
C GLN A 7 -11.86 -1.91 -6.13
N ARG A 8 -10.98 -1.62 -5.17
CA ARG A 8 -11.16 -0.56 -4.17
C ARG A 8 -9.94 0.33 -4.18
N ARG A 9 -10.14 1.64 -4.32
CA ARG A 9 -9.07 2.63 -4.23
C ARG A 9 -9.03 3.28 -2.85
N VAL A 10 -7.84 3.37 -2.27
CA VAL A 10 -7.55 4.07 -1.02
C VAL A 10 -6.54 5.17 -1.32
N VAL A 11 -6.89 6.40 -0.95
CA VAL A 11 -6.00 7.56 -1.13
C VAL A 11 -5.53 8.02 0.24
N PHE A 12 -4.22 7.95 0.47
CA PHE A 12 -3.57 8.59 1.61
C PHE A 12 -3.26 10.04 1.22
N ALA A 13 -3.69 10.98 2.06
CA ALA A 13 -3.49 12.41 1.86
C ALA A 13 -3.18 13.10 3.19
N GLY A 14 -2.38 14.16 3.13
CA GLY A 14 -1.89 14.91 4.29
C GLY A 14 -0.43 14.58 4.60
N LYS A 15 0.03 14.95 5.80
CA LYS A 15 1.41 14.69 6.23
C LYS A 15 1.46 13.66 7.35
N LEU A 16 2.39 12.71 7.24
CA LEU A 16 2.75 11.82 8.33
C LEU A 16 3.22 12.64 9.53
N GLN A 17 2.66 12.32 10.70
CA GLN A 17 3.13 12.90 11.95
C GLN A 17 4.46 12.27 12.36
N PRO A 18 5.29 12.97 13.15
CA PRO A 18 6.50 12.39 13.71
C PRO A 18 6.21 11.05 14.38
N TRP A 19 7.12 10.09 14.21
CA TRP A 19 7.07 8.74 14.78
C TRP A 19 6.00 7.79 14.22
N VAL A 20 5.16 8.24 13.27
CA VAL A 20 4.19 7.36 12.59
C VAL A 20 4.90 6.46 11.58
N SER A 21 4.63 5.16 11.67
CA SER A 21 5.16 4.14 10.75
C SER A 21 4.10 3.60 9.78
N GLY A 22 4.53 2.82 8.78
CA GLY A 22 3.61 2.12 7.87
C GLY A 22 2.62 1.20 8.58
N LYS A 23 3.01 0.60 9.72
CA LYS A 23 2.10 -0.23 10.53
C LYS A 23 0.97 0.59 11.13
N ASP A 24 1.26 1.79 11.62
CA ASP A 24 0.25 2.67 12.20
C ASP A 24 -0.75 3.15 11.14
N VAL A 25 -0.27 3.43 9.92
CA VAL A 25 -1.10 3.80 8.78
C VAL A 25 -2.11 2.70 8.43
N VAL A 26 -1.65 1.45 8.30
CA VAL A 26 -2.55 0.33 7.96
C VAL A 26 -3.48 -0.04 9.12
N LEU A 27 -3.02 0.01 10.37
CA LEU A 27 -3.91 -0.20 11.52
C LEU A 27 -5.01 0.87 11.59
N ALA A 28 -4.69 2.13 11.32
CA ALA A 28 -5.68 3.21 11.23
C ALA A 28 -6.65 2.99 10.07
N LEU A 29 -6.20 2.47 8.92
CA LEU A 29 -7.06 2.12 7.80
C LEU A 29 -8.03 0.98 8.15
N LEU A 30 -7.53 -0.12 8.70
CA LEU A 30 -8.33 -1.29 9.09
C LEU A 30 -9.35 -0.92 10.18
N ALA A 31 -8.95 -0.08 11.14
CA ALA A 31 -9.86 0.46 12.16
C ALA A 31 -10.99 1.30 11.53
N ARG A 32 -10.69 2.09 10.50
CA ARG A 32 -11.70 2.89 9.76
C ARG A 32 -12.66 2.03 8.94
N TRP A 33 -12.23 0.88 8.44
CA TRP A 33 -13.11 -0.07 7.76
C TRP A 33 -14.00 -0.84 8.74
N GLY A 34 -13.54 -1.05 9.98
CA GLY A 34 -14.32 -1.68 11.04
C GLY A 34 -14.59 -3.16 10.73
N ALA A 35 -15.78 -3.66 11.08
CA ALA A 35 -16.10 -5.08 10.87
C ALA A 35 -16.19 -5.49 9.38
N LYS A 36 -16.47 -4.54 8.48
CA LYS A 36 -16.55 -4.80 7.03
C LYS A 36 -15.26 -4.35 6.37
N GLN A 37 -14.33 -5.30 6.24
CA GLN A 37 -13.03 -5.09 5.63
C GLN A 37 -13.12 -5.04 4.09
N SER A 38 -12.10 -5.51 3.36
CA SER A 38 -12.06 -5.50 1.89
C SER A 38 -12.99 -6.52 1.25
N GLY A 39 -13.21 -7.68 1.89
CA GLY A 39 -14.11 -8.72 1.38
C GLY A 39 -13.70 -9.29 0.02
N GLY A 40 -12.41 -9.58 -0.15
CA GLY A 40 -11.83 -10.18 -1.36
C GLY A 40 -11.58 -9.20 -2.51
N MET A 41 -11.72 -7.88 -2.28
CA MET A 41 -11.38 -6.88 -3.30
C MET A 41 -9.86 -6.74 -3.46
N SER A 42 -9.44 -6.34 -4.66
CA SER A 42 -8.08 -5.84 -4.91
C SER A 42 -8.02 -4.38 -4.45
N VAL A 43 -7.06 -4.07 -3.58
CA VAL A 43 -6.93 -2.73 -2.98
C VAL A 43 -5.76 -1.99 -3.59
N GLU A 44 -6.07 -0.91 -4.31
CA GLU A 44 -5.10 0.02 -4.85
C GLU A 44 -4.86 1.17 -3.86
N PHE A 45 -3.60 1.39 -3.53
CA PHE A 45 -3.15 2.48 -2.68
C PHE A 45 -2.53 3.60 -3.49
N VAL A 46 -2.95 4.82 -3.18
CA VAL A 46 -2.40 6.05 -3.77
C VAL A 46 -1.88 6.92 -2.64
N ASP A 47 -0.57 7.14 -2.60
CA ASP A 47 0.07 8.11 -1.73
C ASP A 47 0.14 9.47 -2.43
N ARG A 48 -0.81 10.36 -2.12
CA ARG A 48 -0.95 11.65 -2.81
C ARG A 48 0.28 12.53 -2.64
N ASP A 49 0.86 12.53 -1.45
CA ASP A 49 1.95 13.42 -1.05
C ASP A 49 3.33 12.77 -1.21
N ARG A 50 3.39 11.53 -1.76
CA ARG A 50 4.61 10.75 -2.03
C ARG A 50 5.59 10.70 -0.85
N GLN A 51 5.05 10.57 0.35
CA GLN A 51 5.78 10.58 1.61
C GLN A 51 6.08 9.18 2.16
N LEU A 52 5.41 8.14 1.65
CA LEU A 52 5.56 6.78 2.13
C LEU A 52 6.82 6.14 1.52
N PRO A 53 7.86 5.83 2.32
CA PRO A 53 9.00 5.06 1.84
C PRO A 53 8.58 3.64 1.47
N MET A 54 9.39 2.95 0.65
CA MET A 54 9.09 1.57 0.22
C MET A 54 8.87 0.59 1.37
N SER A 55 9.59 0.73 2.48
CA SER A 55 9.37 -0.11 3.67
C SER A 55 7.94 0.03 4.20
N TYR A 56 7.37 1.23 4.21
CA TYR A 56 6.01 1.46 4.69
C TYR A 56 4.98 0.92 3.69
N ARG A 57 5.21 1.14 2.40
CA ARG A 57 4.36 0.58 1.33
C ARG A 57 4.31 -0.95 1.41
N ASN A 58 5.46 -1.60 1.64
CA ASN A 58 5.55 -3.04 1.81
C ASN A 58 4.79 -3.53 3.05
N THR A 59 4.90 -2.83 4.19
CA THR A 59 4.14 -3.15 5.40
C THR A 59 2.63 -3.03 5.16
N ILE A 60 2.18 -1.93 4.54
CA ILE A 60 0.77 -1.69 4.25
C ILE A 60 0.22 -2.76 3.29
N ALA A 61 0.95 -3.07 2.21
CA ALA A 61 0.55 -4.07 1.23
C ALA A 61 0.52 -5.49 1.82
N ASN A 62 1.49 -5.83 2.68
CA ASN A 62 1.51 -7.12 3.39
C ASN A 62 0.28 -7.26 4.30
N MET A 63 -0.03 -6.20 5.06
CA MET A 63 -1.13 -6.22 6.02
C MET A 63 -2.54 -6.13 5.38
N MET A 64 -2.62 -6.20 4.06
CA MET A 64 -3.90 -6.37 3.37
C MET A 64 -4.48 -7.77 3.51
N ALA A 65 -3.69 -8.74 3.98
CA ALA A 65 -4.19 -10.03 4.42
C ALA A 65 -5.19 -9.90 5.58
N GLU A 66 -4.90 -9.07 6.58
CA GLU A 66 -5.77 -8.76 7.72
C GLU A 66 -7.03 -7.99 7.31
N GLY A 67 -6.94 -7.23 6.21
CA GLY A 67 -8.08 -6.58 5.58
C GLY A 67 -8.92 -7.50 4.70
N GLU A 68 -8.67 -8.82 4.69
CA GLU A 68 -9.35 -9.80 3.83
C GLU A 68 -9.34 -9.40 2.34
N ALA A 69 -8.31 -8.69 1.89
CA ALA A 69 -8.19 -8.32 0.48
C ALA A 69 -7.54 -9.44 -0.33
N LEU A 70 -7.84 -9.46 -1.64
CA LEU A 70 -7.13 -10.33 -2.56
C LEU A 70 -5.65 -9.91 -2.68
N ASN A 71 -5.41 -8.60 -2.71
CA ASN A 71 -4.08 -8.01 -2.72
C ASN A 71 -4.11 -6.55 -2.23
N GLY A 72 -2.93 -6.04 -1.89
CA GLY A 72 -2.65 -4.61 -1.75
C GLY A 72 -1.58 -4.21 -2.75
N ILE A 73 -1.84 -3.18 -3.56
CA ILE A 73 -0.91 -2.73 -4.60
C ILE A 73 -0.67 -1.23 -4.52
N PHE A 74 0.59 -0.84 -4.73
CA PHE A 74 0.98 0.53 -5.02
C PHE A 74 1.47 0.56 -6.46
N ALA A 75 1.00 1.52 -7.26
CA ALA A 75 1.59 1.75 -8.57
C ALA A 75 3.07 2.16 -8.40
N PRO A 76 4.00 1.66 -9.25
CA PRO A 76 5.39 2.05 -9.18
C PRO A 76 5.54 3.54 -9.50
N ASP A 77 6.40 4.21 -8.73
CA ASP A 77 6.77 5.62 -8.92
C ASP A 77 8.27 5.82 -8.67
N ASP A 78 8.73 7.08 -8.68
CA ASP A 78 10.13 7.44 -8.48
C ASP A 78 10.71 6.86 -7.19
N THR A 79 9.93 6.75 -6.12
CA THR A 79 10.33 6.13 -4.84
C THR A 79 10.58 4.64 -5.02
N THR A 80 9.70 3.95 -5.75
CA THR A 80 9.87 2.53 -6.08
C THR A 80 11.13 2.30 -6.92
N TYR A 81 11.32 3.06 -7.99
CA TYR A 81 12.50 2.91 -8.86
C TYR A 81 13.80 3.27 -8.13
N ALA A 82 13.80 4.31 -7.29
CA ALA A 82 14.97 4.67 -6.49
C ALA A 82 15.38 3.54 -5.53
N TRP A 83 14.40 2.91 -4.86
CA TRP A 83 14.66 1.79 -3.96
C TRP A 83 15.28 0.59 -4.68
N TYR A 84 14.79 0.25 -5.87
CA TYR A 84 15.38 -0.84 -6.67
C TYR A 84 16.79 -0.51 -7.16
N ARG A 85 17.04 0.73 -7.60
CA ARG A 85 18.39 1.18 -8.01
C ARG A 85 19.39 1.07 -6.85
N GLU A 86 19.00 1.44 -5.63
CA GLU A 86 19.84 1.28 -4.44
C GLU A 86 20.19 -0.18 -4.16
N LYS A 87 19.33 -1.12 -4.56
CA LYS A 87 19.57 -2.57 -4.48
C LYS A 87 20.33 -3.14 -5.68
N GLY A 88 20.84 -2.29 -6.57
CA GLY A 88 21.57 -2.71 -7.78
C GLY A 88 20.67 -3.24 -8.90
N MET A 89 19.35 -3.08 -8.78
CA MET A 89 18.39 -3.42 -9.82
C MET A 89 18.15 -2.18 -10.68
N THR A 90 19.00 -1.99 -11.69
CA THR A 90 18.81 -0.98 -12.74
C THR A 90 18.11 -1.62 -13.93
N ASP A 91 17.18 -0.90 -14.57
CA ASP A 91 16.63 -1.34 -15.85
C ASP A 91 17.80 -1.63 -16.81
N ARG A 92 17.91 -2.89 -17.24
CA ARG A 92 18.74 -3.22 -18.39
C ARG A 92 18.01 -2.66 -19.59
N ALA A 93 18.47 -1.50 -20.06
CA ALA A 93 18.28 -1.09 -21.45
C ALA A 93 18.97 -2.11 -22.37
#